data_AF-A0A420YYJ4-F1
#
_entry.id   AF-A0A420YYJ4-F1
#
_cell.length_a   1.000
_cell.length_b   1.000
_cell.length_c   1.000
_cell.angle_alpha   90.00
_cell.angle_beta   90.00
_cell.angle_gamma   90.00
#
_symmetry.space_group_name_H-M   'P 1'
#
loop_
_entity.id
_entity.type
_entity.pdbx_description
1 polymer ?
#
loop_
_entity_poly.entity_id
_entity_poly.type
_entity_poly.pdbx_seq_one_letter_code
_entity_poly.pdbx_strand_id
1 'polypeptide(L)'
;MNLLQAVNIILPYVGEYPVDSIDGYQNPTVEQLLQILQAHKTSLCTKGYWFNTEKVKLKPDFYKRVHLPDTVLDYYIEATDMCFLGVRNYWLQGNTLVSDKGATWGTDVPCTLVFDREFDVLPDAAQQVLVYQTAAQLYQQMLGTDSTYQTLVQAASARAIELQRSALRHQRPSVGTSLSARLQHRLWR
;
A
#
# COMPACT_ATOMS: atom_id res chain seq x y z
N MET A 1 -5.92 14.79 6.17
CA MET A 1 -7.39 14.75 6.14
C MET A 1 -7.85 13.55 6.94
N ASN A 2 -8.96 13.66 7.68
CA ASN A 2 -9.52 12.52 8.43
C ASN A 2 -10.60 11.82 7.60
N LEU A 3 -10.93 10.58 7.95
CA LEU A 3 -11.90 9.76 7.23
C LEU A 3 -13.28 10.43 7.09
N LEU A 4 -13.79 11.08 8.15
CA LEU A 4 -15.05 11.85 8.08
C LEU A 4 -15.01 12.98 7.04
N GLN A 5 -13.90 13.70 6.97
CA GLN A 5 -13.73 14.78 6.00
C GLN A 5 -13.70 14.21 4.58
N ALA A 6 -13.03 13.07 4.38
CA ALA A 6 -13.00 12.39 3.09
C ALA A 6 -14.41 11.96 2.65
N VAL A 7 -15.21 11.38 3.54
CA VAL A 7 -16.62 11.02 3.28
C VAL A 7 -17.42 12.25 2.87
N ASN A 8 -17.30 13.35 3.62
CA ASN A 8 -18.05 14.59 3.36
C ASN A 8 -17.61 15.32 2.08
N ILE A 9 -16.42 15.03 1.55
CA ILE A 9 -15.99 15.49 0.22
C ILE A 9 -16.68 14.67 -0.88
N ILE A 10 -16.93 13.38 -0.65
CA ILE A 10 -17.45 12.46 -1.66
C ILE A 10 -18.97 12.57 -1.79
N LEU A 11 -19.71 12.61 -0.66
CA LEU A 11 -21.18 12.57 -0.64
C LEU A 11 -21.87 13.58 -1.57
N PRO A 12 -21.43 14.87 -1.64
CA PRO A 12 -22.07 15.85 -2.51
C PRO A 12 -22.01 15.50 -4.00
N TYR A 13 -21.02 14.72 -4.46
CA TYR A 13 -20.95 14.30 -5.85
C TYR A 13 -22.10 13.36 -6.25
N VAL A 14 -22.69 12.66 -5.28
CA VAL A 14 -23.81 11.74 -5.48
C VAL A 14 -25.16 12.40 -5.12
N GLY A 15 -25.14 13.66 -4.68
CA GLY A 15 -26.33 14.40 -4.26
C GLY A 15 -26.75 14.16 -2.81
N GLU A 16 -25.89 13.55 -2.00
CA GLU A 16 -26.10 13.33 -0.58
C GLU A 16 -25.56 14.49 0.26
N TYR A 17 -26.20 14.75 1.39
CA TYR A 17 -25.74 15.77 2.34
C TYR A 17 -24.56 15.27 3.18
N PRO A 18 -23.63 16.16 3.58
CA PRO A 18 -22.56 15.81 4.49
C PRO A 18 -23.12 15.37 5.85
N VAL A 19 -22.38 14.48 6.51
CA VAL A 19 -22.75 13.87 7.79
C VAL A 19 -21.84 14.33 8.92
N ASP A 20 -22.37 14.38 10.14
CA ASP A 20 -21.60 14.79 11.32
C ASP A 20 -20.85 13.62 11.98
N SER A 21 -21.30 12.39 11.73
CA SER A 21 -20.74 11.14 12.27
C SER A 21 -20.87 10.02 11.24
N ILE A 22 -19.88 9.13 11.23
CA ILE A 22 -19.93 7.86 10.48
C ILE A 22 -20.33 6.71 11.41
N ASP A 23 -20.06 6.84 12.71
CA ASP A 23 -20.35 5.81 13.69
C ASP A 23 -21.86 5.75 13.97
N GLY A 24 -22.46 4.57 13.81
CA GLY A 24 -23.88 4.34 14.04
C GLY A 24 -24.82 4.96 13.01
N TYR A 25 -24.28 5.54 11.92
CA TYR A 25 -25.08 6.16 10.87
C TYR A 25 -25.56 5.13 9.84
N GLN A 26 -26.87 4.87 9.82
CA GLN A 26 -27.50 3.87 8.94
C GLN A 26 -27.89 4.47 7.58
N ASN A 27 -26.93 5.02 6.84
CA ASN A 27 -27.16 5.41 5.45
C ASN A 27 -26.46 4.39 4.53
N PRO A 28 -27.21 3.68 3.66
CA PRO A 28 -26.64 2.66 2.77
C PRO A 28 -25.57 3.23 1.82
N THR A 29 -25.71 4.49 1.39
CA THR A 29 -24.72 5.17 0.54
C THR A 29 -23.40 5.37 1.27
N VAL A 30 -23.44 5.71 2.56
CA VAL A 30 -22.25 5.88 3.39
C VAL A 30 -21.57 4.52 3.62
N GLU A 31 -22.33 3.47 3.92
CA GLU A 31 -21.79 2.11 4.06
C GLU A 31 -21.11 1.63 2.77
N GLN A 32 -21.75 1.82 1.63
CA GLN A 32 -21.18 1.49 0.33
C GLN A 32 -19.90 2.28 0.03
N LEU A 33 -19.89 3.58 0.32
CA LEU A 33 -18.72 4.43 0.17
C LEU A 33 -17.54 3.91 1.00
N LEU A 34 -17.76 3.57 2.28
CA LEU A 34 -16.71 3.04 3.15
C LEU A 34 -16.14 1.72 2.64
N GLN A 35 -16.98 0.83 2.12
CA GLN A 35 -16.54 -0.43 1.51
C GLN A 35 -15.65 -0.19 0.28
N ILE A 36 -16.05 0.73 -0.60
CA ILE A 36 -15.27 1.08 -1.79
C ILE A 36 -13.95 1.74 -1.39
N LEU A 37 -13.97 2.66 -0.42
CA LEU A 37 -12.78 3.33 0.09
C LEU A 37 -11.81 2.33 0.68
N GLN A 38 -12.30 1.38 1.50
CA GLN A 38 -11.48 0.34 2.08
C GLN A 38 -10.84 -0.54 0.99
N ALA A 39 -11.60 -0.93 -0.03
CA ALA A 39 -11.07 -1.72 -1.15
C ALA A 39 -9.96 -0.97 -1.91
N HIS A 40 -10.16 0.31 -2.21
CA HIS A 40 -9.13 1.15 -2.85
C HIS A 40 -7.92 1.37 -1.95
N LYS A 41 -8.12 1.56 -0.64
CA LYS A 41 -7.04 1.72 0.34
C LYS A 41 -6.14 0.49 0.36
N THR A 42 -6.74 -0.69 0.50
CA THR A 42 -5.99 -1.95 0.48
C THR A 42 -5.25 -2.10 -0.83
N SER A 43 -5.93 -1.88 -1.97
CA SER A 43 -5.30 -1.94 -3.31
C SER A 43 -4.12 -0.97 -3.47
N LEU A 44 -4.23 0.25 -2.94
CA LEU A 44 -3.16 1.25 -2.97
C LEU A 44 -2.00 0.85 -2.07
N CYS A 45 -2.29 0.39 -0.85
CA CYS A 45 -1.27 -0.03 0.12
C CYS A 45 -0.51 -1.27 -0.37
N THR A 46 -1.17 -2.25 -0.99
CA THR A 46 -0.52 -3.45 -1.54
C THR A 46 0.57 -3.11 -2.56
N LYS A 47 0.53 -1.95 -3.23
CA LYS A 47 1.59 -1.54 -4.17
C LYS A 47 2.94 -1.26 -3.51
N GLY A 48 2.98 -1.07 -2.19
CA GLY A 48 4.22 -0.79 -1.45
C GLY A 48 4.80 0.60 -1.74
N TYR A 49 4.31 1.61 -1.03
CA TYR A 49 4.85 2.97 -1.05
C TYR A 49 5.78 3.21 0.15
N TRP A 50 6.56 4.29 0.08
CA TRP A 50 7.54 4.65 1.11
C TRP A 50 6.97 4.85 2.52
N PHE A 51 5.66 5.08 2.64
CA PHE A 51 4.98 5.30 3.93
C PHE A 51 4.41 4.01 4.54
N ASN A 52 4.32 2.91 3.78
CA ASN A 52 3.80 1.65 4.29
C ASN A 52 4.74 0.45 4.05
N THR A 53 5.90 0.68 3.44
CA THR A 53 6.95 -0.32 3.29
C THR A 53 8.05 -0.10 4.32
N GLU A 54 8.34 -1.11 5.14
CA GLU A 54 9.37 -1.04 6.18
C GLU A 54 10.28 -2.27 6.16
N LYS A 55 11.58 -2.06 6.40
CA LYS A 55 12.54 -3.15 6.59
C LYS A 55 12.58 -3.54 8.07
N VAL A 56 12.16 -4.76 8.37
CA VAL A 56 12.07 -5.30 9.72
C VAL A 56 12.90 -6.57 9.82
N LYS A 57 13.63 -6.72 10.93
CA LYS A 57 14.28 -7.99 11.27
C LYS A 57 13.31 -8.82 12.11
N LEU A 58 12.72 -9.82 11.49
CA LEU A 58 11.80 -10.73 12.16
C LEU A 58 12.59 -11.71 13.01
N LYS A 59 12.26 -11.74 14.31
CA LYS A 59 12.91 -12.62 15.27
C LYS A 59 12.17 -13.96 15.32
N PRO A 60 12.90 -15.09 15.29
CA PRO A 60 12.26 -16.38 15.51
C PRO A 60 11.75 -16.51 16.95
N ASP A 61 10.58 -17.12 17.10
CA ASP A 61 10.01 -17.47 18.40
C ASP A 61 10.76 -18.65 19.07
N PHE A 62 10.36 -19.07 20.27
CA PHE A 62 10.90 -20.22 21.01
C PHE A 62 10.99 -21.50 20.16
N TYR A 63 10.01 -21.73 19.28
CA TYR A 63 9.99 -22.88 18.36
C TYR A 63 10.83 -22.66 17.08
N LYS A 64 11.65 -21.61 17.03
CA LYS A 64 12.43 -21.17 15.86
C LYS A 64 11.58 -20.80 14.65
N ARG A 65 10.31 -20.48 14.84
CA ARG A 65 9.39 -20.09 13.76
C ARG A 65 9.33 -18.58 13.64
N VAL A 66 9.25 -18.09 12.41
CA VAL A 66 9.13 -16.67 12.12
C VAL A 66 7.69 -16.40 11.67
N HIS A 67 7.00 -15.52 12.39
CA HIS A 67 5.62 -15.14 12.10
C HIS A 67 5.55 -13.74 11.52
N LEU A 68 4.66 -13.52 10.54
CA LEU A 68 4.38 -12.17 10.06
C LEU A 68 3.30 -11.53 10.94
N PRO A 69 3.33 -10.20 11.12
CA PRO A 69 2.19 -9.49 11.70
C PRO A 69 0.94 -9.61 10.82
N ASP A 70 -0.25 -9.68 11.41
CA ASP A 70 -1.53 -9.82 10.68
C ASP A 70 -1.85 -8.61 9.79
N THR A 71 -1.23 -7.46 10.07
CA THR A 71 -1.40 -6.22 9.30
C THR A 71 -0.55 -6.17 8.03
N VAL A 72 0.18 -7.23 7.68
CA VAL A 72 1.03 -7.28 6.49
C VAL A 72 0.20 -7.64 5.26
N LEU A 73 0.29 -6.81 4.22
CA LEU A 73 -0.33 -7.03 2.91
C LEU A 73 0.60 -7.78 1.95
N ASP A 74 1.90 -7.46 2.00
CA ASP A 74 2.90 -8.09 1.14
C ASP A 74 4.25 -8.15 1.85
N TYR A 75 5.10 -9.09 1.45
CA TYR A 75 6.39 -9.33 2.07
C TYR A 75 7.40 -9.84 1.05
N TYR A 76 8.65 -9.40 1.19
CA TYR A 76 9.75 -9.97 0.43
C TYR A 76 11.07 -9.88 1.18
N ILE A 77 11.99 -10.80 0.86
CA ILE A 77 13.37 -10.80 1.34
C ILE A 77 14.24 -10.32 0.19
N GLU A 78 15.22 -9.45 0.46
CA GLU A 78 16.13 -9.00 -0.60
C GLU A 78 17.04 -10.14 -1.05
N ALA A 79 17.40 -10.20 -2.34
CA ALA A 79 18.24 -11.28 -2.87
C ALA A 79 19.60 -11.40 -2.14
N THR A 80 20.17 -10.26 -1.73
CA THR A 80 21.40 -10.21 -0.93
C THR A 80 21.22 -10.88 0.43
N ASP A 81 20.06 -10.69 1.06
CA ASP A 81 19.73 -11.25 2.35
C ASP A 81 19.41 -12.75 2.24
N MET A 82 18.72 -13.16 1.18
CA MET A 82 18.51 -14.59 0.87
C MET A 82 19.85 -15.33 0.74
N CYS A 83 20.82 -14.74 0.02
CA CYS A 83 22.17 -15.29 -0.08
C CYS A 83 22.87 -15.40 1.28
N PHE A 84 22.74 -14.40 2.14
CA PHE A 84 23.31 -14.42 3.48
C PHE A 84 22.69 -15.51 4.36
N LEU A 85 21.38 -15.70 4.28
CA LEU A 85 20.66 -16.80 4.95
C LEU A 85 20.94 -18.17 4.30
N GLY A 86 21.53 -18.17 3.11
CA GLY A 86 21.78 -19.34 2.28
C GLY A 86 20.50 -20.04 1.85
N VAL A 87 19.40 -19.31 1.72
CA VAL A 87 18.08 -19.82 1.30
C VAL A 87 17.85 -19.43 -0.15
N ARG A 88 17.34 -20.35 -0.97
CA ARG A 88 17.01 -20.05 -2.37
C ARG A 88 15.56 -19.62 -2.54
N ASN A 89 14.66 -20.29 -1.83
CA ASN A 89 13.21 -20.07 -1.91
C ASN A 89 12.61 -19.99 -0.51
N TYR A 90 11.60 -19.15 -0.37
CA TYR A 90 10.77 -19.06 0.82
C TYR A 90 9.30 -18.89 0.42
N TRP A 91 8.40 -19.28 1.32
CA TRP A 91 6.96 -19.12 1.16
C TRP A 91 6.29 -19.00 2.52
N LEU A 92 5.03 -18.60 2.53
CA LEU A 92 4.20 -18.64 3.73
C LEU A 92 3.44 -19.95 3.83
N GLN A 93 3.43 -20.53 5.03
CA GLN A 93 2.49 -21.57 5.42
C GLN A 93 1.60 -21.02 6.53
N GLY A 94 0.39 -20.59 6.16
CA GLY A 94 -0.44 -19.75 7.03
C GLY A 94 0.27 -18.44 7.31
N ASN A 95 0.47 -18.11 8.60
CA ASN A 95 1.20 -16.93 9.04
C ASN A 95 2.66 -17.24 9.47
N THR A 96 3.24 -18.33 8.97
CA THR A 96 4.62 -18.73 9.30
C THR A 96 5.48 -18.74 8.06
N LEU A 97 6.63 -18.07 8.12
CA LEU A 97 7.60 -18.04 7.05
C LEU A 97 8.40 -19.36 7.02
N VAL A 98 8.42 -20.00 5.86
CA VAL A 98 9.10 -21.28 5.61
C VAL A 98 10.11 -21.11 4.48
N SER A 99 11.21 -21.87 4.55
CA SER A 99 12.25 -21.90 3.54
C SER A 99 12.42 -23.30 2.94
N ASP A 100 13.21 -23.40 1.88
CA ASP A 100 13.71 -24.67 1.33
C ASP A 100 14.42 -25.56 2.37
N LYS A 101 15.04 -24.98 3.40
CA LYS A 101 15.66 -25.70 4.53
C LYS A 101 14.67 -26.11 5.63
N GLY A 102 13.39 -25.75 5.50
CA GLY A 102 12.33 -26.04 6.46
C GLY A 102 11.76 -24.80 7.15
N ALA A 103 10.92 -25.03 8.16
CA ALA A 103 10.13 -24.00 8.86
C ALA A 103 10.84 -23.37 10.08
N THR A 104 12.11 -23.73 10.31
CA THR A 104 12.89 -23.25 11.46
C THR A 104 14.02 -22.34 11.03
N TRP A 105 14.14 -21.19 11.69
CA TRP A 105 15.15 -20.17 11.43
C TRP A 105 16.13 -20.08 12.61
N GLY A 106 17.42 -20.14 12.31
CA GLY A 106 18.48 -20.05 13.34
C GLY A 106 18.92 -18.62 13.66
N THR A 107 18.56 -17.65 12.82
CA THR A 107 18.93 -16.25 12.92
C THR A 107 17.74 -15.37 12.58
N ASP A 108 17.82 -14.09 12.97
CA ASP A 108 16.84 -13.07 12.57
C ASP A 108 16.75 -12.99 11.04
N VAL A 109 15.53 -12.90 10.52
CA VAL A 109 15.26 -12.83 9.09
C VAL A 109 14.98 -11.37 8.72
N PRO A 110 15.87 -10.70 7.96
CA PRO A 110 15.56 -9.39 7.40
C PRO A 110 14.48 -9.54 6.32
N CYS A 111 13.34 -8.91 6.54
CA CYS A 111 12.22 -8.87 5.61
C CYS A 111 11.85 -7.41 5.34
N THR A 112 11.45 -7.13 4.10
CA THR A 112 10.71 -5.92 3.78
C THR A 112 9.23 -6.25 3.82
N LEU A 113 8.48 -5.56 4.67
CA LEU A 113 7.06 -5.76 4.89
C LEU A 113 6.29 -4.56 4.38
N VAL A 114 5.18 -4.82 3.71
CA VAL A 114 4.20 -3.83 3.27
C VAL A 114 3.00 -3.93 4.19
N PHE A 115 2.72 -2.88 4.94
CA PHE A 115 1.64 -2.85 5.92
C PHE A 115 0.36 -2.27 5.37
N ASP A 116 -0.77 -2.78 5.86
CA ASP A 116 -2.04 -2.10 5.77
C ASP A 116 -2.07 -0.96 6.79
N ARG A 117 -2.12 0.29 6.29
CA ARG A 117 -2.19 1.48 7.14
C ARG A 117 -3.61 2.00 7.16
N GLU A 118 -4.02 2.57 8.29
CA GLU A 118 -5.29 3.27 8.42
C GLU A 118 -5.31 4.53 7.56
N PHE A 119 -6.50 4.93 7.11
CA PHE A 119 -6.66 6.07 6.20
C PHE A 119 -6.06 7.36 6.76
N ASP A 120 -6.30 7.63 8.05
CA ASP A 120 -5.89 8.88 8.71
C ASP A 120 -4.36 9.04 8.83
N VAL A 121 -3.62 7.92 8.80
CA VAL A 121 -2.16 7.90 8.90
C VAL A 121 -1.49 8.09 7.53
N LEU A 122 -2.26 7.93 6.43
CA LEU A 122 -1.72 8.08 5.09
C LEU A 122 -1.31 9.53 4.78
N PRO A 123 -0.28 9.75 3.94
CA PRO A 123 0.04 11.08 3.46
C PRO A 123 -1.12 11.70 2.69
N ASP A 124 -1.25 13.02 2.76
CA ASP A 124 -2.34 13.77 2.10
C ASP A 124 -2.47 13.45 0.59
N ALA A 125 -1.33 13.31 -0.10
CA ALA A 125 -1.33 12.91 -1.52
C ALA A 125 -1.99 11.53 -1.76
N ALA A 126 -1.81 10.57 -0.85
CA ALA A 126 -2.44 9.25 -0.96
C ALA A 126 -3.93 9.32 -0.59
N GLN A 127 -4.26 10.09 0.45
CA GLN A 127 -5.65 10.32 0.87
C GLN A 127 -6.48 10.95 -0.26
N GLN A 128 -5.95 11.94 -0.96
CA GLN A 128 -6.61 12.58 -2.10
C GLN A 128 -6.86 11.60 -3.26
N VAL A 129 -5.88 10.74 -3.58
CA VAL A 129 -6.05 9.69 -4.60
C VAL A 129 -7.23 8.79 -4.25
N LEU A 130 -7.28 8.31 -3.00
CA LEU A 130 -8.36 7.44 -2.53
C LEU A 130 -9.72 8.14 -2.58
N VAL A 131 -9.79 9.41 -2.20
CA VAL A 131 -11.04 10.20 -2.25
C VAL A 131 -11.58 10.29 -3.66
N TYR A 132 -10.77 10.72 -4.64
CA TYR A 132 -11.25 10.89 -6.01
C TYR A 132 -11.52 9.55 -6.71
N GLN A 133 -10.75 8.50 -6.42
CA GLN A 133 -11.03 7.15 -6.92
C GLN A 133 -12.37 6.61 -6.38
N THR A 134 -12.58 6.75 -5.07
CA THR A 134 -13.83 6.35 -4.41
C THR A 134 -15.01 7.15 -4.94
N ALA A 135 -14.86 8.48 -5.09
CA ALA A 135 -15.89 9.34 -5.66
C ALA A 135 -16.25 8.93 -7.10
N ALA A 136 -15.26 8.68 -7.94
CA ALA A 136 -15.49 8.24 -9.32
C ALA A 136 -16.23 6.90 -9.37
N GLN A 137 -15.80 5.92 -8.56
CA GLN A 137 -16.43 4.60 -8.54
C GLN A 137 -17.85 4.66 -7.97
N LEU A 138 -18.06 5.38 -6.87
CA LEU A 138 -19.39 5.53 -6.27
C LEU A 138 -20.36 6.26 -7.22
N TYR A 139 -19.90 7.35 -7.85
CA TYR A 139 -20.67 8.07 -8.86
C TYR A 139 -21.07 7.15 -10.02
N GLN A 140 -20.11 6.37 -10.54
CA GLN A 140 -20.37 5.44 -11.63
C GLN A 140 -21.41 4.39 -11.26
N GLN A 141 -21.38 3.87 -10.03
CA GLN A 141 -22.31 2.85 -9.56
C GLN A 141 -23.73 3.39 -9.34
N MET A 142 -23.87 4.67 -8.97
CA MET A 142 -25.16 5.28 -8.65
C MET A 142 -25.82 5.97 -9.86
N LEU A 143 -25.04 6.76 -10.61
CA LEU A 143 -25.52 7.70 -11.62
C LEU A 143 -25.04 7.35 -13.04
N GLY A 144 -24.09 6.42 -13.17
CA GLY A 144 -23.54 5.98 -14.44
C GLY A 144 -22.37 6.84 -14.91
N THR A 145 -22.08 6.76 -16.21
CA THR A 145 -20.94 7.44 -16.83
C THR A 145 -21.39 8.68 -17.60
N ASP A 146 -20.92 9.85 -17.19
CA ASP A 146 -21.17 11.14 -17.85
C ASP A 146 -19.92 12.04 -17.83
N SER A 147 -20.08 13.33 -18.15
CA SER A 147 -18.99 14.31 -18.11
C SER A 147 -18.40 14.54 -16.71
N THR A 148 -19.21 14.43 -15.65
CA THR A 148 -18.75 14.61 -14.28
C THR A 148 -17.92 13.41 -13.83
N TYR A 149 -18.34 12.18 -14.16
CA TYR A 149 -17.54 10.98 -13.98
C TYR A 149 -16.17 11.11 -14.67
N GLN A 150 -16.13 11.57 -15.91
CA GLN A 150 -14.86 11.79 -16.63
C GLN A 150 -13.97 12.81 -15.91
N THR A 151 -14.56 13.87 -15.34
CA THR A 151 -13.82 14.89 -14.58
C THR A 151 -13.24 14.30 -13.29
N LEU A 152 -13.99 13.44 -12.58
CA LEU A 152 -13.52 12.74 -11.38
C LEU A 152 -12.38 11.77 -11.69
N VAL A 153 -12.48 11.01 -12.79
CA VAL A 153 -11.41 10.11 -13.24
C VAL A 153 -10.15 10.90 -13.61
N GLN A 154 -10.29 12.03 -14.30
CA GLN A 154 -9.16 12.90 -14.63
C GLN A 154 -8.50 13.47 -13.37
N ALA A 155 -9.29 13.95 -12.40
CA ALA A 155 -8.79 14.42 -11.11
C ALA A 155 -8.04 13.32 -10.35
N ALA A 156 -8.62 12.11 -10.27
CA ALA A 156 -7.97 10.96 -9.65
C ALA A 156 -6.62 10.62 -10.32
N SER A 157 -6.56 10.67 -11.66
CA SER A 157 -5.33 10.43 -12.41
C SER A 157 -4.26 11.48 -12.13
N ALA A 158 -4.63 12.76 -12.01
CA ALA A 158 -3.71 13.84 -11.69
C ALA A 158 -3.12 13.67 -10.28
N ARG A 159 -3.96 13.33 -9.28
CA ARG A 159 -3.50 13.04 -7.92
C ARG A 159 -2.60 11.80 -7.86
N ALA A 160 -2.89 10.78 -8.66
CA ALA A 160 -2.05 9.58 -8.73
C ALA A 160 -0.65 9.91 -9.28
N ILE A 161 -0.56 10.82 -10.26
CA ILE A 161 0.72 11.31 -10.77
C ILE A 161 1.49 12.08 -9.68
N GLU A 162 0.81 12.91 -8.89
CA GLU A 162 1.43 13.63 -7.76
C GLU A 162 1.97 12.67 -6.69
N LEU A 163 1.19 11.64 -6.34
CA LEU A 163 1.61 10.59 -5.43
C LEU A 163 2.85 9.86 -5.97
N GLN A 164 2.85 9.50 -7.24
CA GLN A 164 3.98 8.84 -7.89
C GLN A 164 5.24 9.71 -7.90
N ARG A 165 5.09 11.01 -8.18
CA ARG A 165 6.20 11.97 -8.10
C ARG A 165 6.79 12.02 -6.69
N SER A 166 5.93 12.04 -5.66
CA SER A 166 6.38 11.96 -4.27
C SER A 166 7.10 10.64 -3.98
N ALA A 167 6.58 9.52 -4.48
CA ALA A 167 7.19 8.20 -4.34
C ALA A 167 8.63 8.16 -4.85
N LEU A 168 8.86 8.67 -6.05
CA LEU A 168 10.17 8.71 -6.67
C LEU A 168 11.17 9.55 -5.87
N ARG A 169 10.72 10.64 -5.24
CA ARG A 169 11.57 11.48 -4.37
C ARG A 169 12.04 10.72 -3.12
N HIS A 170 11.16 9.92 -2.52
CA HIS A 170 11.47 9.14 -1.33
C HIS A 170 12.29 7.88 -1.62
N GLN A 171 11.99 7.18 -2.71
CA GLN A 171 12.70 5.96 -3.10
C GLN A 171 14.14 6.24 -3.58
N ARG A 172 14.44 7.47 -4.02
CA ARG A 172 15.75 7.89 -4.54
C ARG A 172 16.37 6.82 -5.48
N PRO A 173 15.67 6.41 -6.56
CA PRO A 173 16.16 5.38 -7.45
C PRO A 173 17.49 5.83 -8.09
N SER A 174 18.57 5.07 -7.88
CA SER A 174 19.86 5.37 -8.46
C SER A 174 19.88 4.95 -9.93
N VAL A 175 19.80 5.90 -10.84
CA VAL A 175 19.92 5.66 -12.28
C VAL A 175 21.40 5.80 -12.66
N GLY A 176 22.16 4.70 -12.66
CA GLY A 176 23.52 4.66 -13.21
C GLY A 176 24.70 4.99 -12.26
N THR A 177 24.47 5.22 -10.97
CA THR A 177 25.55 5.40 -9.97
C THR A 177 25.68 4.27 -8.96
N SER A 178 24.95 3.17 -9.15
CA SER A 178 25.12 1.96 -8.34
C SER A 178 26.55 1.44 -8.45
N LEU A 179 27.08 0.89 -7.35
CA LEU A 179 28.41 0.27 -7.32
C LEU A 179 28.59 -0.76 -8.45
N SER A 180 27.53 -1.47 -8.83
CA SER A 180 27.51 -2.42 -9.96
C SER A 180 27.78 -1.75 -11.31
N ALA A 181 27.15 -0.61 -11.60
CA ALA A 181 27.37 0.14 -12.85
C ALA A 181 28.79 0.74 -12.91
N ARG A 182 29.32 1.20 -11.77
CA ARG A 182 30.70 1.72 -11.66
C ARG A 182 31.75 0.62 -11.82
N LEU A 183 31.49 -0.57 -11.30
CA LEU A 183 32.37 -1.74 -11.43
C LEU A 183 32.41 -2.25 -12.88
N GLN A 184 31.27 -2.30 -13.57
CA GLN A 184 31.23 -2.67 -14.99
C GLN A 184 32.04 -1.70 -15.87
N HIS A 185 31.95 -0.38 -15.63
CA HIS A 185 32.74 0.59 -16.39
C HIS A 185 34.26 0.50 -16.11
N ARG A 186 34.68 -0.02 -14.95
CA ARG A 186 36.11 -0.23 -14.62
C ARG A 186 36.66 -1.56 -15.13
N LEU A 187 35.83 -2.58 -15.29
CA LEU A 187 36.24 -3.90 -15.81
C LEU A 187 36.40 -3.92 -17.33
N TRP A 188 35.91 -2.89 -18.02
CA TRP A 188 35.95 -2.73 -19.48
C TRP A 188 36.95 -1.65 -19.94
N ARG A 189 37.86 -1.23 -19.05
CA ARG A 189 39.05 -0.42 -19.35
C ARG A 189 40.30 -1.20 -19.00
#